data_AF-A0A7X7IZU5-F1
#
_entry.id   AF-A0A7X7IZU5-F1
#
_cell.length_a   1.000
_cell.length_b   1.000
_cell.length_c   1.000
_cell.angle_alpha   90.00
_cell.angle_beta   90.00
_cell.angle_gamma   90.00
#
_symmetry.space_group_name_H-M   'P 1'
#
loop_
_entity.id
_entity.type
_entity.pdbx_description
1 polymer ?
#
loop_
_entity_poly.entity_id
_entity_poly.type
_entity_poly.pdbx_seq_one_letter_code
_entity_poly.pdbx_strand_id
1 'polypeptide(L)'
;MPHLRPPTCRQFLTTSGNPSACGSSTAIAPVLLSASLPRRAASTPPAGRSPCPHGRHPDRDTIFEIGSVTKVFTGLLLADMVERRELALDDAIDKFLPPGIHAPTRKDRPITLLD
;
A
#
# COMPACT_ATOMS: atom_id res chain seq x y z
N MET A 1 -2.25 20.92 -31.74
CA MET A 1 -1.46 20.44 -30.58
C MET A 1 -2.19 20.84 -29.30
N PRO A 2 -3.02 19.97 -28.70
CA PRO A 2 -3.67 20.33 -27.45
C PRO A 2 -2.74 20.02 -26.27
N HIS A 3 -2.51 21.04 -25.45
CA HIS A 3 -1.74 21.01 -24.22
C HIS A 3 -2.37 20.03 -23.21
N LEU A 4 -1.63 18.99 -22.82
CA LEU A 4 -1.90 18.19 -21.63
C LEU A 4 -1.55 19.05 -20.39
N ARG A 5 -2.57 19.56 -19.69
CA ARG A 5 -2.40 20.03 -18.32
C ARG A 5 -2.52 18.83 -17.37
N PRO A 6 -1.52 18.53 -16.52
CA PRO A 6 -1.67 17.50 -15.51
C PRO A 6 -2.70 17.94 -14.45
N PRO A 7 -3.58 17.05 -13.95
CA PRO A 7 -4.38 17.36 -12.78
C PRO A 7 -3.45 17.43 -11.57
N THR A 8 -3.17 18.65 -11.12
CA THR A 8 -2.56 18.93 -9.83
C THR A 8 -3.48 18.42 -8.72
N CYS A 9 -3.27 17.19 -8.27
CA CYS A 9 -3.83 16.73 -7.00
C CYS A 9 -2.85 17.12 -5.88
N ARG A 10 -2.84 18.41 -5.53
CA ARG A 10 -2.18 18.93 -4.34
C ARG A 10 -3.23 18.97 -3.23
N GLN A 11 -3.37 17.89 -2.48
CA GLN A 11 -4.00 17.93 -1.16
C GLN A 11 -3.15 17.13 -0.16
N PHE A 12 -2.11 17.83 0.28
CA PHE A 12 -1.71 17.82 1.68
C PHE A 12 -2.89 18.42 2.46
N LEU A 13 -3.46 17.70 3.44
CA LEU A 13 -3.99 18.26 4.69
C LEU A 13 -4.53 17.14 5.59
N THR A 14 -3.94 17.12 6.78
CA THR A 14 -4.44 16.58 8.04
C THR A 14 -5.91 16.93 8.30
N THR A 15 -6.71 16.00 8.82
CA THR A 15 -7.57 16.24 10.00
C THR A 15 -7.94 14.92 10.66
N SER A 16 -7.46 14.75 11.89
CA SER A 16 -8.10 13.96 12.94
C SER A 16 -9.61 14.27 12.99
N GLY A 17 -10.45 13.23 12.97
CA GLY A 17 -11.92 13.41 12.97
C GLY A 17 -12.69 12.10 12.87
N ASN A 18 -12.68 11.32 13.96
CA ASN A 18 -13.66 10.31 14.41
C ASN A 18 -14.50 9.52 13.36
N PRO A 19 -14.24 8.21 13.15
CA PRO A 19 -15.15 7.33 12.41
C PRO A 19 -16.22 6.81 13.38
N SER A 20 -17.30 7.57 13.56
CA SER A 20 -18.49 7.02 14.21
C SER A 20 -19.40 6.36 13.17
N ALA A 21 -19.65 5.08 13.44
CA ALA A 21 -20.76 4.24 12.97
C ALA A 21 -20.69 3.64 11.56
N CYS A 22 -20.17 2.41 11.49
CA CYS A 22 -20.92 1.36 10.79
C CYS A 22 -20.73 0.03 11.56
N GLY A 23 -21.83 -0.42 12.15
CA GLY A 23 -21.87 -1.41 13.23
C GLY A 23 -21.32 -2.80 12.88
N SER A 24 -20.67 -3.38 13.89
CA SER A 24 -20.30 -4.78 13.97
C SER A 24 -21.56 -5.65 14.06
N SER A 25 -21.84 -6.44 13.03
CA SER A 25 -22.83 -7.52 13.13
C SER A 25 -22.13 -8.86 12.94
N THR A 26 -21.66 -9.43 14.05
CA THR A 26 -21.30 -10.84 14.15
C THR A 26 -22.55 -11.67 13.96
N ALA A 27 -22.61 -12.47 12.89
CA ALA A 27 -23.61 -13.51 12.75
C ALA A 27 -22.89 -14.86 12.58
N ILE A 28 -22.82 -15.63 13.68
CA ILE A 28 -22.54 -17.06 13.64
C ILE A 28 -23.86 -17.73 13.29
N ALA A 29 -24.03 -18.15 12.04
CA ALA A 29 -25.19 -18.94 11.64
C ALA A 29 -24.88 -20.44 11.87
N PRO A 30 -25.74 -21.19 12.58
CA PRO A 30 -25.58 -22.63 12.69
C PRO A 30 -25.93 -23.30 11.35
N VAL A 31 -25.08 -24.22 10.93
CA VAL A 31 -25.36 -25.16 9.83
C VAL A 31 -26.34 -26.19 10.35
N LEU A 32 -27.54 -26.25 9.75
CA LEU A 32 -28.37 -27.46 9.62
C LEU A 32 -29.59 -27.13 8.76
N LEU A 33 -29.65 -27.67 7.53
CA LEU A 33 -30.80 -28.44 6.99
C LEU A 33 -30.54 -28.74 5.51
N SER A 34 -30.54 -30.04 5.18
CA SER A 34 -30.46 -30.55 3.80
C SER A 34 -31.71 -30.14 3.03
N ALA A 35 -31.54 -29.39 1.94
CA ALA A 35 -32.51 -29.29 0.86
C ALA A 35 -31.79 -29.24 -0.48
N SER A 36 -32.10 -30.20 -1.34
CA SER A 36 -31.62 -30.36 -2.71
C SER A 36 -31.97 -29.14 -3.56
N LEU A 37 -30.97 -28.32 -3.90
CA LEU A 37 -31.08 -27.22 -4.84
C LEU A 37 -30.82 -27.71 -6.28
N PRO A 38 -31.64 -27.35 -7.28
CA PRO A 38 -31.30 -27.60 -8.67
C PRO A 38 -30.08 -26.76 -9.05
N ARG A 39 -29.14 -27.36 -9.81
CA ARG A 39 -27.99 -26.68 -10.41
C ARG A 39 -28.47 -25.56 -11.34
N ARG A 40 -28.64 -24.35 -10.79
CA ARG A 40 -28.64 -23.13 -11.57
C ARG A 40 -27.20 -22.61 -11.52
N ALA A 41 -26.52 -22.65 -12.66
CA ALA A 41 -25.23 -22.00 -12.83
C ALA A 41 -25.44 -20.48 -12.70
N ALA A 42 -25.45 -20.00 -11.46
CA ALA A 42 -25.37 -18.58 -11.17
C ALA A 42 -23.91 -18.18 -11.37
N SER A 43 -23.58 -17.64 -12.53
CA SER A 43 -22.36 -16.85 -12.70
C SER A 43 -22.48 -15.67 -11.74
N THR A 44 -21.76 -15.70 -10.62
CA THR A 44 -21.65 -14.57 -9.71
C THR A 44 -21.05 -13.40 -10.51
N PRO A 45 -21.77 -12.27 -10.69
CA PRO A 45 -21.13 -11.10 -11.27
C PRO A 45 -19.99 -10.70 -10.32
N PRO A 46 -18.80 -10.30 -10.84
CA PRO A 46 -17.74 -9.82 -9.98
C PRO A 46 -18.27 -8.62 -9.22
N ALA A 47 -18.49 -8.79 -7.91
CA ALA A 47 -18.97 -7.73 -7.04
C ALA A 47 -17.79 -6.78 -6.72
N GLY A 48 -17.31 -6.08 -7.74
CA GLY A 48 -16.36 -4.98 -7.61
C GLY A 48 -17.12 -3.67 -7.46
N ARG A 49 -17.51 -3.32 -6.23
CA ARG A 49 -17.98 -1.96 -5.93
C ARG A 49 -16.78 -1.14 -5.46
N SER A 50 -16.11 -0.48 -6.40
CA SER A 50 -15.24 0.66 -6.07
C SER A 50 -16.15 1.87 -5.89
N PRO A 51 -16.15 2.57 -4.74
CA PRO A 51 -16.84 3.85 -4.61
C PRO A 51 -16.11 4.84 -5.52
N CYS A 52 -16.61 5.04 -6.73
CA CYS A 52 -16.04 5.95 -7.70
C CYS A 52 -16.66 7.33 -7.45
N PRO A 53 -15.91 8.35 -7.00
CA PRO A 53 -16.46 9.68 -6.73
C PRO A 53 -17.11 10.35 -7.97
N HIS A 54 -16.83 9.81 -9.17
CA HIS A 54 -17.32 10.32 -10.46
C HIS A 54 -17.99 9.25 -11.34
N GLY A 55 -18.36 8.08 -10.80
CA GLY A 55 -19.11 7.05 -11.54
C GLY A 55 -18.37 6.35 -12.69
N ARG A 56 -17.07 6.62 -12.90
CA ARG A 56 -16.25 5.91 -13.89
C ARG A 56 -15.71 4.62 -13.29
N HIS A 57 -16.06 3.49 -13.88
CA HIS A 57 -15.45 2.22 -13.55
C HIS A 57 -13.95 2.22 -13.93
N PRO A 58 -13.07 1.67 -13.10
CA PRO A 58 -11.69 1.39 -13.49
C PRO A 58 -11.64 0.51 -14.74
N ASP A 59 -10.77 0.88 -15.66
CA ASP A 59 -10.41 0.08 -16.84
C ASP A 59 -9.02 -0.57 -16.62
N ARG A 60 -8.51 -1.28 -17.63
CA ARG A 60 -7.22 -1.99 -17.56
C ARG A 60 -6.02 -1.05 -17.39
N ASP A 61 -6.18 0.23 -17.72
CA ASP A 61 -5.13 1.24 -17.69
C ASP A 61 -5.26 2.18 -16.49
N THR A 62 -6.19 1.89 -15.58
CA THR A 62 -6.38 2.69 -14.37
C THR A 62 -5.19 2.49 -13.42
N ILE A 63 -4.50 3.60 -13.12
CA ILE A 63 -3.36 3.62 -12.22
C ILE A 63 -3.84 3.68 -10.76
N PHE A 64 -3.25 2.84 -9.92
CA PHE A 64 -3.50 2.79 -8.49
C PHE A 64 -2.24 3.12 -7.70
N GLU A 65 -2.41 3.77 -6.55
CA GLU A 65 -1.38 3.81 -5.52
C GLU A 65 -1.12 2.39 -5.00
N ILE A 66 0.14 1.98 -5.03
CA ILE A 66 0.55 0.63 -4.61
C ILE A 66 1.02 0.60 -3.14
N GLY A 67 1.23 1.77 -2.54
CA GLY A 67 1.67 1.90 -1.15
C GLY A 67 2.93 1.08 -0.84
N SER A 68 2.86 0.27 0.22
CA SER A 68 4.00 -0.52 0.70
C SER A 68 4.51 -1.59 -0.26
N VAL A 69 3.80 -1.90 -1.36
CA VAL A 69 4.37 -2.73 -2.44
C VAL A 69 5.63 -2.08 -3.02
N THR A 70 5.72 -0.74 -3.00
CA THR A 70 6.94 0.01 -3.39
C THR A 70 8.19 -0.47 -2.65
N LYS A 71 8.08 -0.90 -1.38
CA LYS A 71 9.23 -1.36 -0.58
C LYS A 71 9.91 -2.58 -1.17
N VAL A 72 9.18 -3.44 -1.89
CA VAL A 72 9.76 -4.61 -2.56
C VAL A 72 10.74 -4.16 -3.65
N PHE A 73 10.34 -3.16 -4.45
CA PHE A 73 11.18 -2.60 -5.49
C PHE A 73 12.40 -1.88 -4.90
N THR A 74 12.21 -1.10 -3.83
CA THR A 74 13.33 -0.44 -3.14
C THR A 74 14.29 -1.45 -2.52
N GLY A 75 13.78 -2.51 -1.88
CA GLY A 75 14.61 -3.58 -1.33
C GLY A 75 15.39 -4.34 -2.40
N LEU A 76 14.81 -4.52 -3.59
CA LEU A 76 15.51 -5.14 -4.72
C LEU A 76 16.68 -4.28 -5.21
N LEU A 77 16.50 -2.96 -5.29
CA LEU A 77 17.59 -2.05 -5.63
C LEU A 77 18.69 -2.06 -4.56
N LEU A 78 18.32 -2.06 -3.28
CA LEU A 78 19.29 -2.17 -2.19
C LEU A 78 20.10 -3.47 -2.27
N ALA A 79 19.44 -4.61 -2.56
CA ALA A 79 20.12 -5.88 -2.75
C ALA A 79 21.08 -5.88 -3.94
N ASP A 80 20.69 -5.31 -5.08
CA ASP A 80 21.56 -5.15 -6.26
C ASP A 80 22.82 -4.33 -5.91
N MET A 81 22.68 -3.26 -5.13
CA MET A 81 23.82 -2.44 -4.67
C MET A 81 24.75 -3.20 -3.71
N VAL A 82 24.21 -4.08 -2.85
CA VAL A 82 25.00 -4.97 -1.99
C VAL A 82 25.81 -5.97 -2.82
N GLU A 83 25.17 -6.60 -3.81
CA GLU A 83 25.85 -7.55 -4.71
C GLU A 83 26.97 -6.88 -5.52
N ARG A 84 26.76 -5.62 -5.93
CA ARG A 84 27.77 -4.77 -6.58
C ARG A 84 28.84 -4.24 -5.63
N ARG A 85 28.71 -4.47 -4.32
CA ARG A 85 29.60 -3.97 -3.27
C ARG A 85 29.69 -2.45 -3.20
N GLU A 86 28.63 -1.74 -3.60
CA GLU A 86 28.55 -0.28 -3.50
C GLU A 86 28.28 0.17 -2.06
N LEU A 87 27.62 -0.69 -1.28
CA LEU A 87 27.34 -0.52 0.15
C LEU A 87 27.26 -1.90 0.84
N ALA A 88 27.26 -1.90 2.17
CA ALA A 88 26.98 -3.09 2.98
C ALA A 88 25.74 -2.86 3.85
N LEU A 89 24.97 -3.92 4.13
CA LEU A 89 23.77 -3.80 4.99
C LEU A 89 24.11 -3.37 6.43
N ASP A 90 25.34 -3.62 6.87
CA ASP A 90 25.85 -3.20 8.17
C ASP A 90 26.41 -1.76 8.18
N ASP A 91 26.43 -1.07 7.02
CA ASP A 91 26.80 0.34 6.98
C ASP A 91 25.81 1.16 7.82
N ALA A 92 26.34 2.02 8.70
CA ALA A 92 25.53 2.99 9.44
C ALA A 92 24.94 4.04 8.48
N ILE A 93 23.68 4.41 8.67
CA ILE A 93 23.00 5.37 7.77
C ILE A 93 23.67 6.75 7.76
N ASP A 94 24.38 7.11 8.84
CA ASP A 94 25.17 8.34 8.97
C ASP A 94 26.16 8.54 7.83
N LYS A 95 26.71 7.46 7.26
CA LYS A 95 27.63 7.50 6.11
C LYS A 95 27.02 8.16 4.87
N PHE A 96 25.69 8.11 4.74
CA PHE A 96 24.95 8.57 3.58
C PHE A 96 24.17 9.87 3.84
N LEU A 97 24.27 10.43 5.05
CA LEU A 97 23.61 11.68 5.39
C LEU A 97 24.47 12.90 5.00
N PRO A 98 23.85 14.05 4.70
CA PRO A 98 24.56 15.30 4.50
C PRO A 98 25.39 15.70 5.74
N PRO A 99 26.50 16.44 5.56
CA PRO A 99 27.31 16.89 6.68
C PRO A 99 26.50 17.74 7.67
N GLY A 100 26.68 17.47 8.96
CA GLY A 100 25.97 18.15 10.05
C GLY A 100 24.61 17.53 10.42
N ILE A 101 24.18 16.46 9.75
CA ILE A 101 22.99 15.68 10.11
C ILE A 101 23.44 14.32 10.65
N HIS A 102 22.99 13.97 11.85
CA HIS A 102 23.26 12.68 12.49
C HIS A 102 21.97 11.93 12.73
N ALA A 103 21.99 10.63 12.48
CA ALA A 103 20.95 9.71 12.87
C ALA A 103 20.93 9.52 14.39
N PRO A 104 19.74 9.31 14.98
CA PRO A 104 19.65 8.85 16.36
C PRO A 104 20.23 7.44 16.51
N THR A 105 20.63 7.08 17.71
CA THR A 105 20.97 5.69 18.05
C THR A 105 19.70 4.90 18.39
N ARG A 106 19.70 3.61 18.08
CA ARG A 106 18.62 2.67 18.43
C ARG A 106 19.19 1.57 19.30
N LYS A 107 18.78 1.48 20.57
CA LYS A 107 19.33 0.53 21.55
C LYS A 107 20.87 0.69 21.72
N ASP A 108 21.31 1.94 21.89
CA ASP A 108 22.71 2.33 22.07
C ASP A 108 23.67 1.90 20.94
N ARG A 109 23.13 1.55 19.77
CA ARG A 109 23.92 1.30 18.56
C ARG A 109 23.50 2.20 17.41
N PRO A 110 24.41 2.46 16.45
CA PRO A 110 24.06 3.12 15.19
C PRO A 110 22.97 2.35 14.46
N ILE A 111 22.11 3.09 13.75
CA ILE A 111 21.13 2.52 12.83
C ILE A 111 21.85 2.17 11.53
N THR A 112 21.76 0.91 11.10
CA THR A 112 22.36 0.43 9.85
C THR A 112 21.33 0.35 8.73
N LEU A 113 21.76 0.06 7.51
CA LEU A 113 20.85 -0.15 6.37
C LEU A 113 19.95 -1.40 6.52
N LEU A 114 20.26 -2.29 7.47
CA LEU A 114 19.46 -3.49 7.78
C LEU A 114 18.25 -3.21 8.68
N ASP A 115 18.20 -2.06 9.35
CA ASP A 115 17.32 -1.77 10.50
C ASP A 115 15.93 -1.22 10.21
#